data_AF-A0A3N2GUI3-F1
#
_entry.id   AF-A0A3N2GUI3-F1
#
_cell.length_a   1.000
_cell.length_b   1.000
_cell.length_c   1.000
_cell.angle_alpha   90.00
_cell.angle_beta   90.00
_cell.angle_gamma   90.00
#
_symmetry.space_group_name_H-M   'P 1'
#
loop_
_entity.id
_entity.type
_entity.pdbx_description
1 polymer ?
#
loop_
_entity_poly.entity_id
_entity_poly.type
_entity_poly.pdbx_seq_one_letter_code
_entity_poly.pdbx_strand_id
1 'polypeptide(L)'
;MSRAGLIFGMFAAVVAGVGVMMAPFTSTDAFLPAGSAFESPGLVLAGSLLLAFALPVATVLLAGSGTAVARGGLLGLGVTAAVVGLPNLVSGLSLPGVRLAAGPILVLVGAAGMIAAAFLPTATTPDAAQDDEAGEITLPGIRRLRIVTGVLAVLTSAAAIAGALTPQVVITETLNGPQSPSRSALLVAGLLVGLLGLVMFTAGPAAYARPALSVAWVTIPLAGTAVLTMAVTATELGAGLTPGPGVLWTALAIVGSAITACCSVVAGMVERDETTDSATAFGDGPALPGADLLTPLVAAGILAIGAFGTPSILAPDYVEPALWSSFGTPSWGLLVALLTVLGACVLAPRCRPARAAALLAGAACVAGLRAAELPLVGDEIAGAHAGLGWWLALGCALALVIAAVLAARGSIHTPKPRSGSIR
;
A
#
# COMPACT_ATOMS: atom_id res chain seq x y z
N MET A 1 -3.70 25.61 3.89
CA MET A 1 -3.38 24.58 4.89
C MET A 1 -1.89 24.28 4.79
N SER A 2 -1.17 24.05 5.89
CA SER A 2 0.24 23.65 5.80
C SER A 2 0.36 22.23 5.27
N ARG A 3 1.41 21.94 4.50
CA ARG A 3 1.71 20.58 3.99
C ARG A 3 1.81 19.55 5.13
N ALA A 4 2.25 19.99 6.31
CA ALA A 4 2.29 19.17 7.53
C ALA A 4 0.88 18.78 8.03
N GLY A 5 -0.10 19.69 7.97
CA GLY A 5 -1.48 19.40 8.30
C GLY A 5 -2.11 18.36 7.37
N LEU A 6 -1.80 18.41 6.07
CA LEU A 6 -2.27 17.41 5.09
C LEU A 6 -1.71 16.01 5.36
N ILE A 7 -0.40 15.91 5.62
CA ILE A 7 0.25 14.63 5.95
C ILE A 7 -0.31 14.06 7.26
N PHE A 8 -0.53 14.91 8.27
CA PHE A 8 -1.14 14.51 9.53
C PHE A 8 -2.60 14.07 9.35
N GLY A 9 -3.39 14.80 8.56
CA GLY A 9 -4.78 14.43 8.24
C GLY A 9 -4.87 13.11 7.48
N MET A 10 -3.95 12.85 6.55
CA MET A 10 -3.85 11.59 5.82
C MET A 10 -3.50 10.41 6.74
N PHE A 11 -2.52 10.59 7.64
CA PHE A 11 -2.20 9.60 8.67
C PHE A 11 -3.43 9.28 9.52
N ALA A 12 -4.14 10.32 9.96
CA ALA A 12 -5.35 10.19 10.75
C ALA A 12 -6.49 9.48 9.96
N ALA A 13 -6.61 9.72 8.66
CA ALA A 13 -7.56 9.04 7.79
C ALA A 13 -7.25 7.54 7.62
N VAL A 14 -5.96 7.16 7.50
CA VAL A 14 -5.56 5.75 7.48
C VAL A 14 -5.86 5.07 8.82
N VAL A 15 -5.54 5.72 9.93
CA VAL A 15 -5.87 5.21 11.29
C VAL A 15 -7.39 5.01 11.44
N ALA A 16 -8.20 5.96 10.96
CA ALA A 16 -9.64 5.82 10.97
C ALA A 16 -10.12 4.64 10.10
N GLY A 17 -9.55 4.50 8.89
CA GLY A 17 -9.88 3.38 7.99
C GLY A 17 -9.56 2.02 8.60
N VAL A 18 -8.43 1.88 9.29
CA VAL A 18 -8.08 0.66 10.05
C VAL A 18 -9.08 0.42 11.18
N GLY A 19 -9.45 1.45 11.93
CA GLY A 19 -10.44 1.35 12.99
C GLY A 19 -11.80 0.85 12.52
N VAL A 20 -12.24 1.27 11.32
CA VAL A 20 -13.50 0.82 10.69
C VAL A 20 -13.48 -0.67 10.32
N MET A 21 -12.29 -1.25 10.09
CA MET A 21 -12.12 -2.68 9.77
C MET A 21 -12.09 -3.59 11.00
N MET A 22 -11.73 -3.05 12.17
CA MET A 22 -11.65 -3.84 13.39
C MET A 22 -13.03 -4.09 14.01
N ALA A 23 -13.10 -5.09 14.89
CA ALA A 23 -14.33 -5.39 15.62
C ALA A 23 -14.81 -4.14 16.40
N PRO A 24 -16.12 -3.84 16.35
CA PRO A 24 -16.69 -2.66 17.01
C PRO A 24 -16.73 -2.81 18.53
N PHE A 25 -16.88 -4.03 19.04
CA PHE A 25 -16.89 -4.34 20.47
C PHE A 25 -16.42 -5.79 20.69
N THR A 26 -16.10 -6.15 21.93
CA THR A 26 -15.87 -7.53 22.35
C THR A 26 -16.99 -7.93 23.30
N SER A 27 -17.67 -9.04 23.04
CA SER A 27 -18.77 -9.55 23.86
C SER A 27 -18.34 -10.84 24.57
N THR A 28 -18.73 -10.99 25.85
CA THR A 28 -18.62 -12.27 26.57
C THR A 28 -19.89 -13.13 26.44
N ASP A 29 -20.91 -12.63 25.76
CA ASP A 29 -22.18 -13.32 25.53
C ASP A 29 -22.16 -14.04 24.17
N ALA A 30 -22.33 -15.36 24.20
CA ALA A 30 -22.34 -16.23 23.02
C ALA A 30 -23.46 -15.91 22.03
N PHE A 31 -24.51 -15.21 22.47
CA PHE A 31 -25.62 -14.77 21.61
C PHE A 31 -25.36 -13.43 20.90
N LEU A 32 -24.27 -12.73 21.23
CA LEU A 32 -23.83 -11.48 20.60
C LEU A 32 -22.38 -11.58 20.10
N PRO A 33 -22.09 -12.47 19.13
CA PRO A 33 -20.75 -12.55 18.54
C PRO A 33 -20.42 -11.23 17.84
N ALA A 34 -19.37 -10.57 18.32
CA ALA A 34 -18.92 -9.29 17.80
C ALA A 34 -17.74 -9.53 16.86
N GLY A 35 -18.05 -9.81 15.59
CA GLY A 35 -17.05 -10.07 14.57
C GLY A 35 -16.42 -8.80 14.00
N SER A 36 -15.22 -8.95 13.44
CA SER A 36 -14.59 -7.89 12.64
C SER A 36 -15.37 -7.60 11.36
N ALA A 37 -15.01 -6.55 10.61
CA ALA A 37 -15.65 -6.26 9.33
C ALA A 37 -15.58 -7.46 8.36
N PHE A 38 -14.56 -8.30 8.48
CA PHE A 38 -14.35 -9.51 7.68
C PHE A 38 -15.34 -10.64 7.99
N GLU A 39 -15.91 -10.66 9.19
CA GLU A 39 -16.92 -11.63 9.62
C GLU A 39 -18.35 -11.11 9.38
N SER A 40 -18.49 -9.89 8.89
CA SER A 40 -19.77 -9.22 8.70
C SER A 40 -20.42 -9.56 7.34
N PRO A 41 -21.75 -9.37 7.20
CA PRO A 41 -22.44 -9.55 5.92
C PRO A 41 -21.76 -8.76 4.80
N GLY A 42 -21.72 -9.30 3.58
CA GLY A 42 -20.93 -8.74 2.47
C GLY A 42 -21.19 -7.27 2.15
N LEU A 43 -22.40 -6.76 2.42
CA LEU A 43 -22.73 -5.34 2.26
C LEU A 43 -22.04 -4.44 3.31
N VAL A 44 -21.93 -4.91 4.56
CA VAL A 44 -21.25 -4.22 5.65
C VAL A 44 -19.73 -4.23 5.40
N LEU A 45 -19.19 -5.36 4.95
CA LEU A 45 -17.81 -5.46 4.50
C LEU A 45 -17.52 -4.51 3.33
N ALA A 46 -18.39 -4.46 2.32
CA ALA A 46 -18.22 -3.55 1.18
C ALA A 46 -18.27 -2.08 1.62
N GLY A 47 -19.22 -1.69 2.48
CA GLY A 47 -19.34 -0.32 2.98
C GLY A 47 -18.17 0.10 3.88
N SER A 48 -17.69 -0.82 4.72
CA SER A 48 -16.54 -0.57 5.59
C SER A 48 -15.24 -0.47 4.77
N LEU A 49 -15.04 -1.30 3.75
CA LEU A 49 -13.92 -1.19 2.81
C LEU A 49 -13.98 0.11 2.03
N LEU A 50 -15.17 0.48 1.55
CA LEU A 50 -15.38 1.75 0.87
C LEU A 50 -14.94 2.91 1.77
N LEU A 51 -15.32 2.92 3.04
CA LEU A 51 -14.89 3.94 4.01
C LEU A 51 -13.37 3.89 4.26
N ALA A 52 -12.81 2.70 4.43
CA ALA A 52 -11.39 2.50 4.70
C ALA A 52 -10.49 3.04 3.58
N PHE A 53 -10.94 2.94 2.32
CA PHE A 53 -10.22 3.50 1.17
C PHE A 53 -10.63 4.95 0.83
N ALA A 54 -11.91 5.29 0.96
CA ALA A 54 -12.41 6.62 0.62
C ALA A 54 -11.84 7.70 1.54
N LEU A 55 -11.64 7.41 2.83
CA LEU A 55 -11.06 8.37 3.78
C LEU A 55 -9.64 8.82 3.35
N PRO A 56 -8.65 7.92 3.16
CA PRO A 56 -7.33 8.30 2.64
C PRO A 56 -7.40 8.95 1.26
N VAL A 57 -8.15 8.38 0.31
CA VAL A 57 -8.24 8.92 -1.06
C VAL A 57 -8.82 10.34 -1.05
N ALA A 58 -9.88 10.58 -0.29
CA ALA A 58 -10.46 11.91 -0.16
C ALA A 58 -9.49 12.90 0.47
N THR A 59 -8.72 12.51 1.50
CA THR A 59 -7.68 13.39 2.06
C THR A 59 -6.58 13.74 1.04
N VAL A 60 -6.18 12.80 0.18
CA VAL A 60 -5.23 13.05 -0.91
C VAL A 60 -5.82 13.97 -1.97
N LEU A 61 -7.09 13.79 -2.35
CA LEU A 61 -7.76 14.67 -3.31
C LEU A 61 -7.88 16.11 -2.78
N LEU A 62 -8.12 16.26 -1.48
CA LEU A 62 -8.12 17.57 -0.82
C LEU A 62 -6.75 18.25 -0.83
N ALA A 63 -5.65 17.51 -0.98
CA ALA A 63 -4.31 18.08 -1.08
C ALA A 63 -4.12 19.01 -2.29
N GLY A 64 -4.83 18.73 -3.39
CA GLY A 64 -4.81 19.56 -4.61
C GLY A 64 -5.80 20.72 -4.61
N SER A 65 -6.55 20.94 -3.52
CA SER A 65 -7.62 21.94 -3.44
C SER A 65 -7.20 23.22 -2.71
N GLY A 66 -7.95 24.31 -2.93
CA GLY A 66 -7.74 25.58 -2.23
C GLY A 66 -7.82 25.43 -0.71
N THR A 67 -7.15 26.32 0.03
CA THR A 67 -6.94 26.18 1.49
C THR A 67 -8.23 26.09 2.31
N ALA A 68 -9.28 26.80 1.89
CA ALA A 68 -10.61 26.74 2.53
C ALA A 68 -11.33 25.41 2.25
N VAL A 69 -11.21 24.88 1.02
CA VAL A 69 -11.81 23.60 0.61
C VAL A 69 -11.12 22.43 1.31
N ALA A 70 -9.79 22.43 1.37
CA ALA A 70 -9.03 21.40 2.08
C ALA A 70 -9.39 21.35 3.58
N ARG A 71 -9.54 22.53 4.20
CA ARG A 71 -9.92 22.66 5.61
C ARG A 71 -11.35 22.18 5.86
N GLY A 72 -12.31 22.65 5.06
CA GLY A 72 -13.70 22.21 5.16
C GLY A 72 -13.88 20.72 4.87
N GLY A 73 -13.13 20.20 3.90
CA GLY A 73 -13.12 18.79 3.54
C GLY A 73 -12.57 17.89 4.65
N LEU A 74 -11.47 18.27 5.30
CA LEU A 74 -10.93 17.51 6.45
C LEU A 74 -11.87 17.53 7.66
N LEU A 75 -12.51 18.67 7.93
CA LEU A 75 -13.54 18.73 8.97
C LEU A 75 -14.72 17.82 8.62
N GLY A 76 -15.17 17.84 7.36
CA GLY A 76 -16.22 16.95 6.86
C GLY A 76 -15.85 15.48 7.06
N LEU A 77 -14.68 15.05 6.58
CA LEU A 77 -14.19 13.68 6.73
C LEU A 77 -14.05 13.26 8.20
N GLY A 78 -13.53 14.15 9.04
CA GLY A 78 -13.44 13.93 10.48
C GLY A 78 -14.80 13.74 11.14
N VAL A 79 -15.77 14.60 10.83
CA VAL A 79 -17.14 14.49 11.35
C VAL A 79 -17.81 13.21 10.84
N THR A 80 -17.68 12.88 9.56
CA THR A 80 -18.24 11.64 9.00
C THR A 80 -17.64 10.40 9.68
N ALA A 81 -16.33 10.36 9.88
CA ALA A 81 -15.68 9.26 10.61
C ALA A 81 -16.17 9.18 12.07
N ALA A 82 -16.34 10.33 12.74
CA ALA A 82 -16.88 10.37 14.10
C ALA A 82 -18.33 9.85 14.17
N VAL A 83 -19.19 10.21 13.21
CA VAL A 83 -20.58 9.73 13.12
C VAL A 83 -20.63 8.20 12.96
N VAL A 84 -19.67 7.61 12.23
CA VAL A 84 -19.58 6.15 12.07
C VAL A 84 -19.03 5.47 13.33
N GLY A 85 -18.04 6.08 14.02
CA GLY A 85 -17.40 5.49 15.20
C GLY A 85 -18.18 5.65 16.52
N LEU A 86 -18.91 6.76 16.69
CA LEU A 86 -19.61 7.11 17.93
C LEU A 86 -20.67 6.09 18.38
N PRO A 87 -21.54 5.55 17.51
CA PRO A 87 -22.55 4.57 17.91
C PRO A 87 -21.92 3.35 18.59
N ASN A 88 -20.81 2.83 18.04
CA ASN A 88 -20.10 1.68 18.61
C ASN A 88 -19.46 2.00 19.96
N LEU A 89 -18.94 3.22 20.11
CA LEU A 89 -18.40 3.68 21.40
C LEU A 89 -19.50 3.76 22.47
N VAL A 90 -20.66 4.33 22.13
CA VAL A 90 -21.80 4.46 23.03
C VAL A 90 -22.33 3.07 23.41
N SER A 91 -22.43 2.15 22.45
CA SER A 91 -22.85 0.77 22.71
C SER A 91 -21.90 0.04 23.68
N GLY A 92 -20.58 0.18 23.50
CA GLY A 92 -19.59 -0.46 24.38
C GLY A 92 -19.48 0.15 25.78
N LEU A 93 -20.02 1.35 26.01
CA LEU A 93 -20.06 2.01 27.33
C LEU A 93 -21.40 1.86 28.03
N SER A 94 -22.49 1.65 27.27
CA SER A 94 -23.87 1.68 27.78
C SER A 94 -24.45 0.29 28.03
N LEU A 95 -23.95 -0.76 27.34
CA LEU A 95 -24.46 -2.12 27.46
C LEU A 95 -23.63 -2.95 28.45
N PRO A 96 -24.23 -3.44 29.55
CA PRO A 96 -23.56 -4.38 30.45
C PRO A 96 -23.26 -5.70 29.73
N GLY A 97 -22.01 -6.17 29.79
CA GLY A 97 -21.54 -7.40 29.11
C GLY A 97 -20.84 -7.17 27.77
N VAL A 98 -20.83 -5.93 27.26
CA VAL A 98 -20.10 -5.54 26.05
C VAL A 98 -18.90 -4.68 26.45
N ARG A 99 -17.69 -5.04 26.02
CA ARG A 99 -16.47 -4.25 26.27
C ARG A 99 -16.01 -3.56 25.00
N LEU A 100 -15.35 -2.42 25.19
CA LEU A 100 -14.84 -1.58 24.12
C LEU A 100 -13.68 -2.27 23.39
N ALA A 101 -13.80 -2.43 22.07
CA ALA A 101 -12.70 -2.90 21.22
C ALA A 101 -11.83 -1.73 20.73
N ALA A 102 -10.66 -2.05 20.17
CA ALA A 102 -9.74 -1.04 19.64
C ALA A 102 -10.31 -0.29 18.41
N GLY A 103 -11.25 -0.89 17.67
CA GLY A 103 -11.80 -0.33 16.43
C GLY A 103 -12.39 1.07 16.58
N PRO A 104 -13.45 1.27 17.38
CA PRO A 104 -14.07 2.59 17.55
C PRO A 104 -13.11 3.65 18.09
N ILE A 105 -12.15 3.24 18.94
CA ILE A 105 -11.13 4.14 19.48
C ILE A 105 -10.25 4.66 18.34
N LEU A 106 -9.76 3.78 17.46
CA LEU A 106 -8.96 4.15 16.30
C LEU A 106 -9.74 5.03 15.31
N VAL A 107 -11.03 4.75 15.09
CA VAL A 107 -11.90 5.62 14.27
C VAL A 107 -11.98 7.03 14.84
N LEU A 108 -12.18 7.16 16.15
CA LEU A 108 -12.32 8.45 16.81
C LEU A 108 -11.00 9.21 16.93
N VAL A 109 -9.88 8.50 17.16
CA VAL A 109 -8.53 9.10 17.13
C VAL A 109 -8.22 9.61 15.73
N GLY A 110 -8.54 8.84 14.68
CA GLY A 110 -8.39 9.27 13.30
C GLY A 110 -9.31 10.45 12.94
N ALA A 111 -10.55 10.44 13.40
CA ALA A 111 -11.48 11.56 13.25
C ALA A 111 -10.94 12.84 13.92
N ALA A 112 -10.49 12.73 15.16
CA ALA A 112 -9.89 13.84 15.90
C ALA A 112 -8.61 14.34 15.22
N GLY A 113 -7.79 13.44 14.69
CA GLY A 113 -6.58 13.80 13.94
C GLY A 113 -6.89 14.56 12.64
N MET A 114 -7.92 14.17 11.89
CA MET A 114 -8.38 14.89 10.70
C MET A 114 -8.95 16.28 11.06
N ILE A 115 -9.68 16.39 12.16
CA ILE A 115 -10.19 17.67 12.66
C ILE A 115 -9.02 18.56 13.10
N ALA A 116 -8.08 18.04 13.89
CA ALA A 116 -6.91 18.78 14.35
C ALA A 116 -6.02 19.24 13.17
N ALA A 117 -5.85 18.39 12.15
CA ALA A 117 -5.16 18.73 10.91
C ALA A 117 -5.75 19.97 10.22
N ALA A 118 -7.08 20.16 10.29
CA ALA A 118 -7.76 21.30 9.71
C ALA A 118 -7.45 22.63 10.45
N PHE A 119 -7.01 22.57 11.71
CA PHE A 119 -6.65 23.75 12.52
C PHE A 119 -5.14 24.01 12.61
N LEU A 120 -4.30 23.14 12.04
CA LEU A 120 -2.85 23.33 12.09
C LEU A 120 -2.43 24.62 11.36
N PRO A 121 -1.54 25.44 11.96
CA PRO A 121 -1.12 26.70 11.37
C PRO A 121 -0.61 26.54 9.93
N THR A 122 -1.13 27.36 9.03
CA THR A 122 -0.49 27.61 7.73
C THR A 122 0.77 28.41 7.99
N ALA A 123 1.94 27.80 7.81
CA ALA A 123 3.17 28.56 7.68
C ALA A 123 3.05 29.44 6.42
N THR A 124 2.65 30.69 6.60
CA THR A 124 2.85 31.77 5.63
C THR A 124 4.36 31.93 5.50
N THR A 125 4.92 31.41 4.41
CA THR A 125 6.30 31.73 4.05
C THR A 125 6.24 33.13 3.42
N PRO A 126 7.00 34.12 3.90
CA PRO A 126 7.05 35.42 3.26
C PRO A 126 7.60 35.25 1.84
N ASP A 127 6.95 35.94 0.91
CA ASP A 127 7.36 36.09 -0.48
C ASP A 127 8.78 36.69 -0.51
N ALA A 128 9.79 35.88 -0.83
CA ALA A 128 11.16 36.34 -1.02
C ALA A 128 11.41 36.47 -2.52
N ALA A 129 10.88 37.54 -3.10
CA ALA A 129 11.36 38.07 -4.37
C ALA A 129 12.63 38.90 -4.10
N GLN A 130 13.80 38.32 -4.35
CA GLN A 130 14.97 39.07 -4.79
C GLN A 130 16.05 38.13 -5.37
N ASP A 131 16.25 38.28 -6.68
CA ASP A 131 17.48 38.12 -7.47
C ASP A 131 18.55 37.14 -6.98
N ASP A 132 18.69 36.03 -7.69
CA ASP A 132 20.01 35.52 -8.10
C ASP A 132 19.88 34.65 -9.36
N GLU A 133 20.62 35.02 -10.40
CA GLU A 133 20.72 34.34 -11.70
C GLU A 133 21.44 32.98 -11.58
N ALA A 134 21.02 32.02 -12.42
CA ALA A 134 21.76 30.81 -12.80
C ALA A 134 22.11 29.79 -11.70
N GLY A 135 21.11 29.05 -11.21
CA GLY A 135 21.29 27.77 -10.55
C GLY A 135 19.97 27.03 -10.45
N GLU A 136 19.91 25.76 -10.85
CA GLU A 136 18.68 24.95 -10.86
C GLU A 136 18.05 24.85 -9.45
N ILE A 137 17.03 25.67 -9.20
CA ILE A 137 16.38 25.81 -7.89
C ILE A 137 15.43 24.63 -7.67
N THR A 138 15.94 23.50 -7.17
CA THR A 138 15.07 22.48 -6.58
C THR A 138 14.47 23.01 -5.29
N LEU A 139 13.15 23.20 -5.22
CA LEU A 139 12.51 23.69 -4.00
C LEU A 139 12.78 22.74 -2.82
N PRO A 140 13.09 23.26 -1.62
CA PRO A 140 13.38 22.46 -0.42
C PRO A 140 12.21 21.55 0.02
N GLY A 141 11.01 21.77 -0.51
CA GLY A 141 9.81 20.99 -0.21
C GLY A 141 9.82 19.57 -0.75
N ILE A 142 10.29 19.35 -1.99
CA ILE A 142 10.35 18.01 -2.61
C ILE A 142 11.33 17.11 -1.86
N ARG A 143 12.49 17.68 -1.50
CA ARG A 143 13.52 16.94 -0.75
C ARG A 143 12.99 16.49 0.60
N ARG A 144 12.26 17.36 1.32
CA ARG A 144 11.62 16.98 2.59
C ARG A 144 10.57 15.88 2.40
N LEU A 145 9.75 15.95 1.37
CA LEU A 145 8.72 14.93 1.12
C LEU A 145 9.31 13.57 0.76
N ARG A 146 10.41 13.54 -0.02
CA ARG A 146 11.19 12.32 -0.28
C ARG A 146 11.79 11.74 0.99
N ILE A 147 12.39 12.57 1.83
CA ILE A 147 12.94 12.16 3.14
C ILE A 147 11.85 11.56 4.01
N VAL A 148 10.68 12.21 4.14
CA VAL A 148 9.56 11.68 4.95
C VAL A 148 9.08 10.33 4.40
N THR A 149 8.94 10.21 3.08
CA THR A 149 8.53 8.94 2.44
C THR A 149 9.57 7.83 2.69
N GLY A 150 10.86 8.15 2.58
CA GLY A 150 11.96 7.23 2.88
C GLY A 150 12.00 6.81 4.35
N VAL A 151 11.87 7.75 5.29
CA VAL A 151 11.81 7.45 6.74
C VAL A 151 10.64 6.53 7.04
N LEU A 152 9.47 6.81 6.48
CA LEU A 152 8.28 5.99 6.73
C LEU A 152 8.43 4.59 6.13
N ALA A 153 9.03 4.46 4.95
CA ALA A 153 9.36 3.17 4.36
C ALA A 153 10.35 2.37 5.23
N VAL A 154 11.36 3.03 5.80
CA VAL A 154 12.33 2.39 6.72
C VAL A 154 11.67 1.96 8.02
N LEU A 155 10.81 2.79 8.62
CA LEU A 155 10.03 2.41 9.81
C LEU A 155 9.09 1.23 9.53
N THR A 156 8.45 1.24 8.36
CA THR A 156 7.60 0.13 7.91
C THR A 156 8.40 -1.16 7.73
N SER A 157 9.59 -1.07 7.14
CA SER A 157 10.52 -2.20 7.01
C SER A 157 10.96 -2.73 8.37
N ALA A 158 11.31 -1.85 9.32
CA ALA A 158 11.66 -2.26 10.68
C ALA A 158 10.51 -3.00 11.38
N ALA A 159 9.27 -2.52 11.23
CA ALA A 159 8.09 -3.20 11.74
C ALA A 159 7.86 -4.56 11.07
N ALA A 160 8.04 -4.65 9.74
CA ALA A 160 7.88 -5.92 9.00
C ALA A 160 8.94 -6.95 9.42
N ILE A 161 10.20 -6.53 9.56
CA ILE A 161 11.30 -7.38 10.03
C ILE A 161 11.05 -7.82 11.47
N ALA A 162 10.62 -6.90 12.35
CA ALA A 162 10.24 -7.24 13.72
C ALA A 162 9.09 -8.26 13.75
N GLY A 163 8.05 -8.09 12.93
CA GLY A 163 6.93 -9.04 12.84
C GLY A 163 7.32 -10.41 12.29
N ALA A 164 8.31 -10.46 11.39
CA ALA A 164 8.86 -11.71 10.87
C ALA A 164 9.74 -12.46 11.89
N LEU A 165 10.50 -11.73 12.70
CA LEU A 165 11.46 -12.30 13.66
C LEU A 165 10.86 -12.58 15.05
N THR A 166 9.71 -11.99 15.38
CA THR A 166 9.05 -12.19 16.67
C THR A 166 7.97 -13.28 16.58
N PRO A 167 7.71 -14.02 17.68
CA PRO A 167 6.70 -15.06 17.69
C PRO A 167 5.32 -14.52 17.35
N GLN A 168 4.60 -15.18 16.44
CA GLN A 168 3.23 -14.80 16.07
C GLN A 168 2.17 -15.50 16.94
N VAL A 169 2.46 -16.69 17.44
CA VAL A 169 1.57 -17.46 18.33
C VAL A 169 2.38 -17.94 19.53
N VAL A 170 1.78 -17.86 20.71
CA VAL A 170 2.39 -18.24 21.99
C VAL A 170 1.43 -19.18 22.72
N ILE A 171 1.92 -20.33 23.20
CA ILE A 171 1.11 -21.37 23.88
C ILE A 171 1.00 -21.05 25.38
N THR A 172 2.09 -20.57 25.98
CA THR A 172 2.18 -20.00 27.34
C THR A 172 3.29 -18.94 27.31
N GLU A 173 3.34 -18.00 28.27
CA GLU A 173 4.30 -16.87 28.25
C GLU A 173 5.78 -17.25 28.00
N THR A 174 6.15 -18.53 28.20
CA THR A 174 7.49 -19.08 28.02
C THR A 174 7.65 -20.04 26.84
N LEU A 175 6.57 -20.46 26.16
CA LEU A 175 6.61 -21.44 25.06
C LEU A 175 6.04 -20.87 23.76
N ASN A 176 6.91 -20.78 22.74
CA ASN A 176 6.53 -20.33 21.41
C ASN A 176 5.64 -21.37 20.72
N GLY A 177 4.58 -20.89 20.07
CA GLY A 177 3.70 -21.71 19.25
C GLY A 177 4.22 -21.91 17.82
N PRO A 178 3.43 -22.64 17.00
CA PRO A 178 3.72 -22.83 15.58
C PRO A 178 3.96 -21.50 14.87
N GLN A 179 5.01 -21.44 14.06
CA GLN A 179 5.36 -20.24 13.31
C GLN A 179 4.61 -20.22 11.97
N SER A 180 4.32 -19.03 11.47
CA SER A 180 3.75 -18.90 10.13
C SER A 180 4.82 -19.13 9.06
N PRO A 181 4.57 -20.01 8.07
CA PRO A 181 5.52 -20.21 6.98
C PRO A 181 5.76 -18.96 6.13
N SER A 182 4.79 -18.05 6.08
CA SER A 182 4.88 -16.78 5.35
C SER A 182 5.77 -15.73 6.02
N ARG A 183 6.37 -16.02 7.20
CA ARG A 183 7.29 -15.09 7.89
C ARG A 183 8.52 -14.75 7.04
N SER A 184 9.03 -15.71 6.27
CA SER A 184 10.19 -15.52 5.38
C SER A 184 9.85 -14.57 4.24
N ALA A 185 8.67 -14.73 3.64
CA ALA A 185 8.13 -13.81 2.64
C ALA A 185 7.94 -12.38 3.20
N LEU A 186 7.47 -12.25 4.44
CA LEU A 186 7.35 -10.95 5.11
C LEU A 186 8.72 -10.29 5.36
N LEU A 187 9.73 -11.08 5.73
CA LEU A 187 11.10 -10.59 5.90
C LEU A 187 11.64 -10.06 4.57
N VAL A 188 11.49 -10.82 3.48
CA VAL A 188 11.91 -10.39 2.14
C VAL A 188 11.15 -9.14 1.68
N ALA A 189 9.85 -9.07 1.93
CA ALA A 189 9.04 -7.88 1.66
C ALA A 189 9.53 -6.65 2.46
N GLY A 190 9.83 -6.84 3.74
CA GLY A 190 10.37 -5.80 4.63
C GLY A 190 11.74 -5.31 4.16
N LEU A 191 12.63 -6.20 3.74
CA LEU A 191 13.94 -5.83 3.18
C LEU A 191 13.82 -5.08 1.86
N LEU A 192 12.93 -5.50 0.96
CA LEU A 192 12.69 -4.83 -0.31
C LEU A 192 12.23 -3.38 -0.11
N VAL A 193 11.21 -3.17 0.73
CA VAL A 193 10.68 -1.83 1.03
C VAL A 193 11.71 -0.98 1.78
N GLY A 194 12.46 -1.58 2.71
CA GLY A 194 13.54 -0.92 3.44
C GLY A 194 14.67 -0.45 2.53
N LEU A 195 15.11 -1.30 1.59
CA LEU A 195 16.13 -0.96 0.61
C LEU A 195 15.67 0.20 -0.29
N LEU A 196 14.46 0.14 -0.83
CA LEU A 196 13.89 1.24 -1.63
C LEU A 196 13.74 2.53 -0.81
N GLY A 197 13.36 2.41 0.47
CA GLY A 197 13.32 3.52 1.42
C GLY A 197 14.69 4.16 1.66
N LEU A 198 15.73 3.34 1.81
CA LEU A 198 17.11 3.82 1.99
C LEU A 198 17.63 4.55 0.74
N VAL A 199 17.32 4.03 -0.45
CA VAL A 199 17.72 4.67 -1.72
C VAL A 199 17.09 6.07 -1.85
N MET A 200 15.91 6.32 -1.26
CA MET A 200 15.27 7.65 -1.27
C MET A 200 16.10 8.75 -0.59
N PHE A 201 17.04 8.41 0.30
CA PHE A 201 17.93 9.40 0.93
C PHE A 201 19.10 9.85 0.05
N THR A 202 19.36 9.13 -1.05
CA THR A 202 20.48 9.43 -1.96
C THR A 202 20.04 10.38 -3.07
N ALA A 203 20.84 11.43 -3.36
CA ALA A 203 20.44 12.51 -4.27
C ALA A 203 20.27 12.08 -5.75
N GLY A 204 20.91 10.99 -6.18
CA GLY A 204 20.89 10.52 -7.56
C GLY A 204 19.69 9.60 -7.90
N PRO A 205 19.67 8.35 -7.40
CA PRO A 205 18.67 7.35 -7.80
C PRO A 205 17.28 7.55 -7.16
N ALA A 206 17.09 8.53 -6.27
CA ALA A 206 15.81 8.79 -5.62
C ALA A 206 14.66 9.05 -6.62
N ALA A 207 14.96 9.62 -7.79
CA ALA A 207 13.96 9.83 -8.84
C ALA A 207 13.42 8.52 -9.46
N TYR A 208 14.19 7.43 -9.38
CA TYR A 208 13.82 6.09 -9.88
C TYR A 208 13.34 5.16 -8.77
N ALA A 209 13.78 5.35 -7.53
CA ALA A 209 13.32 4.54 -6.39
C ALA A 209 11.84 4.79 -6.07
N ARG A 210 11.35 6.03 -6.25
CA ARG A 210 9.99 6.38 -5.87
C ARG A 210 8.90 5.66 -6.68
N PRO A 211 8.92 5.61 -8.02
CA PRO A 211 7.92 4.84 -8.77
C PRO A 211 7.94 3.36 -8.42
N ALA A 212 9.13 2.77 -8.17
CA ALA A 212 9.24 1.39 -7.71
C ALA A 212 8.59 1.20 -6.34
N LEU A 213 8.87 2.09 -5.38
CA LEU A 213 8.31 2.07 -4.02
C LEU A 213 6.78 2.25 -4.02
N SER A 214 6.23 3.02 -4.95
CA SER A 214 4.77 3.21 -5.11
C SER A 214 4.01 1.93 -5.49
N VAL A 215 4.72 0.91 -5.96
CA VAL A 215 4.17 -0.42 -6.25
C VAL A 215 4.64 -1.44 -5.22
N ALA A 216 5.92 -1.41 -4.84
CA ALA A 216 6.55 -2.39 -3.96
C ALA A 216 5.96 -2.41 -2.54
N TRP A 217 5.31 -1.34 -2.06
CA TRP A 217 4.65 -1.35 -0.74
C TRP A 217 3.70 -2.53 -0.55
N VAL A 218 3.06 -3.00 -1.64
CA VAL A 218 2.05 -4.05 -1.60
C VAL A 218 2.62 -5.43 -1.27
N THR A 219 3.94 -5.62 -1.34
CA THR A 219 4.58 -6.87 -0.89
C THR A 219 4.36 -7.11 0.61
N ILE A 220 4.20 -6.04 1.39
CA ILE A 220 3.97 -6.12 2.83
C ILE A 220 2.56 -6.66 3.15
N PRO A 221 1.44 -6.10 2.66
CA PRO A 221 0.12 -6.69 2.89
C PRO A 221 -0.02 -8.07 2.24
N LEU A 222 0.63 -8.32 1.09
CA LEU A 222 0.68 -9.64 0.46
C LEU A 222 1.18 -10.72 1.44
N ALA A 223 2.35 -10.51 2.04
CA ALA A 223 2.91 -11.47 3.00
C ALA A 223 2.31 -11.35 4.41
N GLY A 224 2.01 -10.13 4.86
CA GLY A 224 1.56 -9.83 6.21
C GLY A 224 0.16 -10.36 6.53
N THR A 225 -0.76 -10.34 5.56
CA THR A 225 -2.11 -10.93 5.75
C THR A 225 -2.05 -12.46 5.88
N ALA A 226 -1.13 -13.10 5.17
CA ALA A 226 -0.83 -14.53 5.34
C ALA A 226 -0.28 -14.84 6.74
N VAL A 227 0.64 -14.00 7.25
CA VAL A 227 1.17 -14.14 8.61
C VAL A 227 0.08 -13.94 9.68
N LEU A 228 -0.76 -12.92 9.54
CA LEU A 228 -1.82 -12.61 10.51
C LEU A 228 -2.90 -13.69 10.59
N THR A 229 -3.12 -14.44 9.51
CA THR A 229 -4.12 -15.52 9.47
C THR A 229 -3.84 -16.58 10.53
N MET A 230 -2.57 -16.96 10.73
CA MET A 230 -2.21 -17.90 11.79
C MET A 230 -2.61 -17.44 13.18
N ALA A 231 -2.49 -16.15 13.47
CA ALA A 231 -2.90 -15.60 14.76
C ALA A 231 -4.42 -15.59 14.93
N VAL A 232 -5.17 -15.27 13.87
CA VAL A 232 -6.64 -15.32 13.86
C VAL A 232 -7.13 -16.75 14.08
N THR A 233 -6.62 -17.70 13.31
CA THR A 233 -6.99 -19.13 13.46
C THR A 233 -6.61 -19.66 14.84
N ALA A 234 -5.46 -19.27 15.38
CA ALA A 234 -5.05 -19.64 16.73
C ALA A 234 -6.03 -19.12 17.81
N THR A 235 -6.52 -17.88 17.67
CA THR A 235 -7.53 -17.34 18.60
C THR A 235 -8.89 -18.00 18.46
N GLU A 236 -9.30 -18.37 17.26
CA GLU A 236 -10.58 -19.05 17.00
C GLU A 236 -10.61 -20.48 17.58
N LEU A 237 -9.47 -21.18 17.55
CA LEU A 237 -9.35 -22.54 18.10
C LEU A 237 -9.48 -22.57 19.63
N GLY A 238 -9.25 -21.46 20.33
CA GLY A 238 -9.47 -21.34 21.79
C GLY A 238 -8.61 -22.26 22.68
N ALA A 239 -7.62 -22.96 22.13
CA ALA A 239 -6.87 -24.04 22.79
C ALA A 239 -5.68 -23.53 23.64
N GLY A 240 -5.82 -22.40 24.32
CA GLY A 240 -4.73 -21.76 25.08
C GLY A 240 -3.67 -21.06 24.22
N LEU A 241 -3.91 -20.94 22.91
CA LEU A 241 -3.05 -20.19 21.99
C LEU A 241 -3.39 -18.70 22.06
N THR A 242 -2.38 -17.88 22.30
CA THR A 242 -2.51 -16.42 22.37
C THR A 242 -1.72 -15.73 21.27
N PRO A 243 -2.19 -14.57 20.76
CA PRO A 243 -1.44 -13.76 19.82
C PRO A 243 -0.10 -13.32 20.41
N GLY A 244 0.99 -13.63 19.72
CA GLY A 244 2.32 -13.17 20.08
C GLY A 244 2.58 -11.71 19.71
N PRO A 245 3.68 -11.11 20.18
CA PRO A 245 4.04 -9.72 19.88
C PRO A 245 4.23 -9.47 18.38
N GLY A 246 4.55 -10.50 17.60
CA GLY A 246 4.72 -10.38 16.15
C GLY A 246 3.47 -9.91 15.43
N VAL A 247 2.28 -10.25 15.94
CA VAL A 247 1.00 -9.83 15.37
C VAL A 247 0.89 -8.30 15.31
N LEU A 248 1.25 -7.62 16.40
CA LEU A 248 1.24 -6.16 16.47
C LEU A 248 2.23 -5.54 15.49
N TRP A 249 3.45 -6.08 15.39
CA TRP A 249 4.46 -5.60 14.46
C TRP A 249 4.05 -5.79 13.00
N THR A 250 3.47 -6.93 12.64
CA THR A 250 2.88 -7.14 11.31
C THR A 250 1.74 -6.17 11.02
N ALA A 251 0.85 -5.94 11.97
CA ALA A 251 -0.25 -4.98 11.80
C ALA A 251 0.29 -3.56 11.57
N LEU A 252 1.26 -3.13 12.38
CA LEU A 252 1.95 -1.85 12.20
C LEU A 252 2.66 -1.75 10.84
N ALA A 253 3.26 -2.84 10.36
CA ALA A 253 3.90 -2.87 9.05
C ALA A 253 2.89 -2.72 7.91
N ILE A 254 1.74 -3.40 7.98
CA ILE A 254 0.68 -3.26 6.97
C ILE A 254 0.17 -1.81 6.93
N VAL A 255 -0.13 -1.23 8.09
CA VAL A 255 -0.58 0.16 8.20
C VAL A 255 0.50 1.14 7.71
N GLY A 256 1.74 0.95 8.15
CA GLY A 256 2.89 1.76 7.72
C GLY A 256 3.09 1.71 6.21
N SER A 257 2.89 0.54 5.59
CA SER A 257 3.03 0.35 4.14
C SER A 257 2.01 1.16 3.36
N ALA A 258 0.75 1.19 3.82
CA ALA A 258 -0.31 1.98 3.22
C ALA A 258 0.01 3.49 3.33
N ILE A 259 0.45 3.96 4.50
CA ILE A 259 0.81 5.37 4.69
C ILE A 259 2.01 5.74 3.79
N THR A 260 3.00 4.83 3.68
CA THR A 260 4.16 4.99 2.80
C THR A 260 3.74 5.12 1.34
N ALA A 261 2.80 4.28 0.90
CA ALA A 261 2.23 4.34 -0.45
C ALA A 261 1.55 5.69 -0.71
N CYS A 262 0.71 6.16 0.21
CA CYS A 262 0.04 7.45 0.09
C CYS A 262 1.04 8.61 0.03
N CYS A 263 2.05 8.64 0.91
CA CYS A 263 3.13 9.63 0.88
C CYS A 263 3.87 9.62 -0.47
N SER A 264 4.16 8.43 -1.00
CA SER A 264 4.80 8.26 -2.30
C SER A 264 3.93 8.80 -3.46
N VAL A 265 2.61 8.61 -3.41
CA VAL A 265 1.68 9.14 -4.41
C VAL A 265 1.56 10.67 -4.33
N VAL A 266 1.49 11.24 -3.12
CA VAL A 266 1.46 12.71 -2.94
C VAL A 266 2.77 13.32 -3.43
N ALA A 267 3.92 12.69 -3.14
CA ALA A 267 5.20 13.07 -3.73
C ALA A 267 5.19 12.97 -5.26
N GLY A 268 4.48 11.97 -5.79
CA GLY A 268 4.03 11.83 -7.18
C GLY A 268 3.47 13.08 -7.79
N MET A 269 2.40 13.57 -7.17
CA MET A 269 1.62 14.70 -7.68
C MET A 269 2.44 15.99 -7.64
N VAL A 270 3.14 16.24 -6.52
CA VAL A 270 3.99 17.44 -6.38
C VAL A 270 5.14 17.46 -7.40
N GLU A 271 5.79 16.32 -7.63
CA GLU A 271 6.84 16.22 -8.67
C GLU A 271 6.30 16.44 -10.09
N ARG A 272 5.02 16.14 -10.34
CA ARG A 272 4.39 16.40 -11.64
C ARG A 272 4.11 17.88 -11.82
N ASP A 273 3.58 18.54 -10.80
CA ASP A 273 3.25 19.96 -10.86
C ASP A 273 4.51 20.83 -11.04
N GLU A 274 5.61 20.53 -10.35
CA GLU A 274 6.86 21.29 -10.45
C GLU A 274 7.61 21.07 -11.78
N THR A 275 7.37 19.96 -12.49
CA THR A 275 8.07 19.66 -13.77
C THR A 275 7.25 20.01 -15.02
N THR A 276 6.13 20.71 -14.84
CA THR A 276 5.30 21.20 -15.95
C THR A 276 5.78 22.59 -16.34
N ASP A 277 6.87 22.67 -17.10
CA ASP A 277 7.26 23.91 -17.78
C ASP A 277 6.18 24.30 -18.79
N SER A 278 5.67 25.53 -18.69
CA SER A 278 4.66 26.13 -19.58
C SER A 278 5.05 26.07 -21.07
N ALA A 279 6.35 25.92 -21.39
CA ALA A 279 6.87 25.76 -22.74
C ALA A 279 6.59 24.38 -23.36
N THR A 280 6.44 23.32 -22.55
CA THR A 280 6.11 21.96 -23.03
C THR A 280 4.61 21.69 -23.09
N ALA A 281 3.78 22.52 -22.45
CA ALA A 281 2.33 22.41 -22.47
C ALA A 281 1.70 22.69 -23.85
N PHE A 282 2.43 23.36 -24.74
CA PHE A 282 1.96 23.75 -26.09
C PHE A 282 2.72 23.07 -27.25
N GLY A 283 3.69 22.19 -26.98
CA GLY A 283 4.68 21.76 -28.00
C GLY A 283 4.71 20.28 -28.37
N ASP A 284 4.52 19.35 -27.43
CA ASP A 284 4.62 17.92 -27.70
C ASP A 284 3.37 17.20 -27.19
N GLY A 285 2.58 16.67 -28.13
CA GLY A 285 1.48 15.77 -27.80
C GLY A 285 1.98 14.54 -27.01
N PRO A 286 1.09 13.83 -26.29
CA PRO A 286 1.49 12.66 -25.51
C PRO A 286 2.24 11.69 -26.42
N ALA A 287 3.52 11.44 -26.13
CA ALA A 287 4.31 10.44 -26.84
C ALA A 287 3.56 9.10 -26.72
N LEU A 288 2.92 8.67 -27.81
CA LEU A 288 2.26 7.37 -27.81
C LEU A 288 3.36 6.32 -27.61
N PRO A 289 3.22 5.43 -26.61
CA PRO A 289 4.16 4.33 -26.45
C PRO A 289 4.16 3.49 -27.73
N GLY A 290 5.35 3.10 -28.19
CA GLY A 290 5.48 2.20 -29.33
C GLY A 290 4.67 0.93 -29.09
N ALA A 291 4.08 0.37 -30.16
CA ALA A 291 3.26 -0.83 -30.12
C ALA A 291 3.95 -2.00 -29.37
N ASP A 292 5.28 -2.03 -29.38
CA ASP A 292 6.13 -3.02 -28.72
C ASP A 292 5.99 -3.07 -27.19
N LEU A 293 5.54 -2.00 -26.53
CA LEU A 293 5.35 -1.98 -25.07
C LEU A 293 4.00 -2.60 -24.64
N LEU A 294 2.98 -2.54 -25.50
CA LEU A 294 1.63 -2.97 -25.14
C LEU A 294 1.53 -4.50 -25.04
N THR A 295 2.22 -5.23 -25.92
CA THR A 295 2.22 -6.71 -25.93
C THR A 295 2.67 -7.32 -24.59
N PRO A 296 3.87 -7.00 -24.04
CA PRO A 296 4.30 -7.56 -22.77
C PRO A 296 3.47 -7.08 -21.58
N LEU A 297 2.87 -5.88 -21.68
CA LEU A 297 2.01 -5.31 -20.64
C LEU A 297 0.66 -6.03 -20.53
N VAL A 298 0.04 -6.33 -21.67
CA VAL A 298 -1.20 -7.12 -21.73
C VAL A 298 -0.93 -8.56 -21.28
N ALA A 299 0.18 -9.15 -21.74
CA ALA A 299 0.62 -10.47 -21.27
C ALA A 299 0.82 -10.49 -19.75
N ALA A 300 1.53 -9.49 -19.20
CA ALA A 300 1.72 -9.35 -17.75
C ALA A 300 0.39 -9.22 -17.00
N GLY A 301 -0.56 -8.43 -17.51
CA GLY A 301 -1.89 -8.30 -16.90
C GLY A 301 -2.67 -9.61 -16.84
N ILE A 302 -2.69 -10.36 -17.94
CA ILE A 302 -3.36 -11.68 -18.01
C ILE A 302 -2.67 -12.68 -17.07
N LEU A 303 -1.34 -12.72 -17.09
CA LEU A 303 -0.56 -13.61 -16.23
C LEU A 303 -0.71 -13.25 -14.75
N ALA A 304 -0.82 -11.96 -14.41
CA ALA A 304 -1.08 -11.52 -13.04
C ALA A 304 -2.44 -12.04 -12.53
N ILE A 305 -3.50 -11.95 -13.33
CA ILE A 305 -4.83 -12.45 -12.96
C ILE A 305 -4.78 -13.95 -12.64
N GLY A 306 -4.01 -14.71 -13.42
CA GLY A 306 -3.78 -16.13 -13.17
C GLY A 306 -2.91 -16.40 -11.93
N ALA A 307 -1.81 -15.65 -11.78
CA ALA A 307 -0.81 -15.81 -10.72
C ALA A 307 -1.33 -15.54 -9.31
N PHE A 308 -2.12 -14.47 -9.15
CA PHE A 308 -2.78 -14.13 -7.88
C PHE A 308 -4.14 -14.85 -7.72
N GLY A 309 -4.68 -15.32 -8.85
CA GLY A 309 -5.93 -16.03 -8.93
C GLY A 309 -5.90 -17.48 -8.41
N THR A 310 -4.80 -18.16 -8.69
CA THR A 310 -4.63 -19.60 -8.49
C THR A 310 -3.57 -19.88 -7.41
N PRO A 311 -3.64 -21.04 -6.74
CA PRO A 311 -2.65 -21.42 -5.74
C PRO A 311 -1.24 -21.57 -6.37
N SER A 312 -0.23 -21.02 -5.69
CA SER A 312 1.20 -21.12 -6.04
C SER A 312 1.86 -22.39 -5.50
N ILE A 313 1.37 -22.91 -4.39
CA ILE A 313 1.85 -24.08 -3.66
C ILE A 313 0.69 -25.09 -3.53
N LEU A 314 0.98 -26.34 -3.87
CA LEU A 314 0.08 -27.46 -3.64
C LEU A 314 0.75 -28.43 -2.66
N ALA A 315 0.01 -28.92 -1.67
CA ALA A 315 0.42 -30.05 -0.84
C ALA A 315 -0.80 -30.88 -0.41
N PRO A 316 -0.64 -32.17 -0.06
CA PRO A 316 -1.77 -33.06 0.25
C PRO A 316 -2.65 -32.59 1.42
N ASP A 317 -2.03 -32.02 2.45
CA ASP A 317 -2.70 -31.55 3.67
C ASP A 317 -2.67 -30.01 3.81
N TYR A 318 -2.42 -29.29 2.71
CA TYR A 318 -2.33 -27.83 2.70
C TYR A 318 -3.18 -27.24 1.59
N VAL A 319 -4.20 -26.47 2.00
CA VAL A 319 -5.01 -25.67 1.08
C VAL A 319 -4.49 -24.25 1.12
N GLU A 320 -3.80 -23.85 0.04
CA GLU A 320 -3.32 -22.49 -0.07
C GLU A 320 -4.48 -21.52 -0.38
N PRO A 321 -4.56 -20.36 0.30
CA PRO A 321 -5.47 -19.30 -0.05
C PRO A 321 -5.21 -18.76 -1.47
N ALA A 322 -6.27 -18.61 -2.25
CA ALA A 322 -6.22 -17.99 -3.57
C ALA A 322 -7.51 -17.20 -3.84
N LEU A 323 -7.52 -16.33 -4.86
CA LEU A 323 -8.71 -15.51 -5.14
C LEU A 323 -9.88 -16.34 -5.70
N TRP A 324 -9.60 -17.37 -6.51
CA TRP A 324 -10.65 -18.10 -7.22
C TRP A 324 -11.08 -19.40 -6.57
N SER A 325 -10.18 -20.09 -5.84
CA SER A 325 -10.46 -21.41 -5.27
C SER A 325 -10.81 -21.36 -3.78
N SER A 326 -10.10 -20.56 -2.99
CA SER A 326 -10.18 -20.62 -1.52
C SER A 326 -9.94 -19.22 -0.95
N PHE A 327 -11.02 -18.43 -0.88
CA PHE A 327 -10.94 -17.06 -0.40
C PHE A 327 -10.88 -17.02 1.13
N GLY A 328 -9.83 -16.41 1.66
CA GLY A 328 -9.65 -16.20 3.10
C GLY A 328 -8.95 -14.88 3.39
N THR A 329 -8.56 -14.66 4.65
CA THR A 329 -7.84 -13.46 5.09
C THR A 329 -6.60 -13.13 4.23
N PRO A 330 -5.76 -14.11 3.79
CA PRO A 330 -4.61 -13.83 2.92
C PRO A 330 -5.00 -13.41 1.50
N SER A 331 -6.19 -13.79 1.04
CA SER A 331 -6.70 -13.44 -0.29
C SER A 331 -6.90 -11.94 -0.46
N TRP A 332 -7.06 -11.18 0.63
CA TRP A 332 -7.05 -9.71 0.59
C TRP A 332 -5.68 -9.15 0.21
N GLY A 333 -4.59 -9.71 0.76
CA GLY A 333 -3.23 -9.35 0.35
C GLY A 333 -2.99 -9.63 -1.14
N LEU A 334 -3.46 -10.79 -1.62
CA LEU A 334 -3.42 -11.16 -3.04
C LEU A 334 -4.23 -10.20 -3.92
N LEU A 335 -5.41 -9.79 -3.49
CA LEU A 335 -6.27 -8.87 -4.23
C LEU A 335 -5.61 -7.49 -4.37
N VAL A 336 -5.08 -6.94 -3.27
CA VAL A 336 -4.39 -5.64 -3.30
C VAL A 336 -3.14 -5.73 -4.20
N ALA A 337 -2.38 -6.82 -4.13
CA ALA A 337 -1.23 -7.05 -5.01
C ALA A 337 -1.64 -7.09 -6.49
N LEU A 338 -2.67 -7.86 -6.83
CA LEU A 338 -3.21 -7.95 -8.20
C LEU A 338 -3.63 -6.58 -8.72
N LEU A 339 -4.44 -5.85 -7.95
CA LEU A 339 -4.92 -4.52 -8.35
C LEU A 339 -3.77 -3.52 -8.51
N THR A 340 -2.74 -3.60 -7.67
CA THR A 340 -1.57 -2.73 -7.77
C THR A 340 -0.75 -3.04 -9.02
N VAL A 341 -0.54 -4.32 -9.35
CA VAL A 341 0.17 -4.73 -10.58
C VAL A 341 -0.61 -4.34 -11.83
N LEU A 342 -1.93 -4.56 -11.85
CA LEU A 342 -2.79 -4.13 -12.96
C LEU A 342 -2.81 -2.60 -13.10
N GLY A 343 -2.91 -1.87 -11.99
CA GLY A 343 -2.83 -0.40 -11.97
C GLY A 343 -1.50 0.09 -12.52
N ALA A 344 -0.40 -0.55 -12.14
CA ALA A 344 0.93 -0.26 -12.68
C ALA A 344 0.98 -0.52 -14.20
N CYS A 345 0.40 -1.62 -14.66
CA CYS A 345 0.31 -1.91 -16.09
C CYS A 345 -0.47 -0.81 -16.83
N VAL A 346 -1.64 -0.42 -16.35
CA VAL A 346 -2.46 0.63 -16.99
C VAL A 346 -1.80 2.02 -16.95
N LEU A 347 -1.01 2.30 -15.93
CA LEU A 347 -0.36 3.60 -15.74
C LEU A 347 0.94 3.74 -16.54
N ALA A 348 1.70 2.64 -16.73
CA ALA A 348 3.00 2.66 -17.39
C ALA A 348 3.01 3.31 -18.79
N PRO A 349 2.02 3.08 -19.69
CA PRO A 349 1.90 3.77 -20.98
C PRO A 349 1.81 5.30 -20.90
N ARG A 350 1.39 5.84 -19.76
CA ARG A 350 1.20 7.28 -19.54
C ARG A 350 2.37 7.92 -18.80
N CYS A 351 3.39 7.15 -18.44
CA CYS A 351 4.56 7.60 -17.69
C CYS A 351 5.75 7.90 -18.60
N ARG A 352 6.64 8.81 -18.16
CA ARG A 352 7.94 9.04 -18.81
C ARG A 352 8.78 7.74 -18.78
N PRO A 353 9.59 7.43 -19.82
CA PRO A 353 10.18 6.10 -20.03
C PRO A 353 10.95 5.56 -18.82
N ALA A 354 11.80 6.38 -18.22
CA ALA A 354 12.61 5.96 -17.07
C ALA A 354 11.79 5.81 -15.77
N ARG A 355 10.69 6.55 -15.61
CA ARG A 355 9.75 6.38 -14.48
C ARG A 355 8.83 5.18 -14.69
N ALA A 356 8.43 4.90 -15.93
CA ALA A 356 7.66 3.72 -16.31
C ALA A 356 8.46 2.45 -16.05
N ALA A 357 9.74 2.43 -16.44
CA ALA A 357 10.64 1.31 -16.17
C ALA A 357 10.77 1.02 -14.67
N ALA A 358 10.95 2.04 -13.83
CA ALA A 358 11.02 1.89 -12.38
C ALA A 358 9.71 1.36 -11.77
N LEU A 359 8.55 1.86 -12.22
CA LEU A 359 7.24 1.42 -11.78
C LEU A 359 6.99 -0.06 -12.15
N LEU A 360 7.34 -0.45 -13.38
CA LEU A 360 7.23 -1.83 -13.85
C LEU A 360 8.24 -2.76 -13.14
N ALA A 361 9.44 -2.28 -12.82
CA ALA A 361 10.39 -3.01 -11.99
C ALA A 361 9.85 -3.26 -10.57
N GLY A 362 9.17 -2.27 -9.98
CA GLY A 362 8.44 -2.45 -8.71
C GLY A 362 7.37 -3.52 -8.81
N ALA A 363 6.56 -3.52 -9.89
CA ALA A 363 5.56 -4.56 -10.15
C ALA A 363 6.18 -5.95 -10.35
N ALA A 364 7.34 -6.01 -11.03
CA ALA A 364 8.08 -7.26 -11.22
C ALA A 364 8.57 -7.81 -9.87
N CYS A 365 8.99 -6.97 -8.92
CA CYS A 365 9.33 -7.42 -7.57
C CYS A 365 8.12 -8.02 -6.82
N VAL A 366 6.92 -7.48 -7.01
CA VAL A 366 5.69 -8.04 -6.40
C VAL A 366 5.38 -9.42 -6.98
N ALA A 367 5.40 -9.55 -8.30
CA ALA A 367 5.22 -10.86 -8.96
C ALA A 367 6.35 -11.84 -8.62
N GLY A 368 7.58 -11.33 -8.50
CA GLY A 368 8.76 -12.09 -8.09
C GLY A 368 8.66 -12.61 -6.67
N LEU A 369 8.12 -11.82 -5.73
CA LEU A 369 7.85 -12.29 -4.37
C LEU A 369 6.81 -13.42 -4.36
N ARG A 370 5.74 -13.30 -5.14
CA ARG A 370 4.73 -14.37 -5.31
C ARG A 370 5.36 -15.65 -5.87
N ALA A 371 6.29 -15.54 -6.82
CA ALA A 371 7.05 -16.69 -7.33
C ALA A 371 8.08 -17.22 -6.31
N ALA A 372 8.62 -16.37 -5.44
CA ALA A 372 9.58 -16.75 -4.41
C ALA A 372 8.94 -17.46 -3.22
N GLU A 373 7.61 -17.52 -3.10
CA GLU A 373 6.94 -18.22 -2.01
C GLU A 373 7.31 -19.70 -1.95
N LEU A 374 7.32 -20.42 -3.08
CA LEU A 374 7.67 -21.84 -3.11
C LEU A 374 9.07 -22.11 -2.53
N PRO A 375 10.16 -21.44 -2.95
CA PRO A 375 11.47 -21.65 -2.32
C PRO A 375 11.59 -21.09 -0.90
N LEU A 376 10.77 -20.10 -0.52
CA LEU A 376 10.80 -19.51 0.83
C LEU A 376 9.99 -20.30 1.88
N VAL A 377 9.02 -21.08 1.41
CA VAL A 377 8.00 -21.75 2.25
C VAL A 377 8.02 -23.28 2.06
N GLY A 378 8.51 -23.77 0.93
CA GLY A 378 8.40 -25.17 0.52
C GLY A 378 9.02 -26.17 1.49
N ASP A 379 10.11 -25.80 2.17
CA ASP A 379 10.76 -26.67 3.17
C ASP A 379 9.95 -26.80 4.47
N GLU A 380 9.07 -25.84 4.76
CA GLU A 380 8.21 -25.86 5.96
C GLU A 380 6.90 -26.63 5.73
N ILE A 381 6.52 -26.92 4.47
CA ILE A 381 5.28 -27.63 4.11
C ILE A 381 5.61 -28.99 3.49
N ALA A 382 5.26 -30.06 4.20
CA ALA A 382 5.50 -31.42 3.71
C ALA A 382 4.79 -31.70 2.38
N GLY A 383 5.54 -32.12 1.36
CA GLY A 383 5.01 -32.45 0.03
C GLY A 383 4.68 -31.23 -0.84
N ALA A 384 5.17 -30.04 -0.48
CA ALA A 384 4.99 -28.82 -1.27
C ALA A 384 5.60 -28.95 -2.67
N HIS A 385 4.79 -28.65 -3.67
CA HIS A 385 5.21 -28.58 -5.07
C HIS A 385 4.55 -27.40 -5.78
N ALA A 386 5.14 -27.01 -6.92
CA ALA A 386 4.69 -25.86 -7.69
C ALA A 386 3.27 -26.07 -8.24
N GLY A 387 2.33 -25.23 -7.82
CA GLY A 387 1.01 -25.09 -8.43
C GLY A 387 1.04 -24.28 -9.72
N LEU A 388 -0.11 -24.16 -10.38
CA LEU A 388 -0.26 -23.36 -11.60
C LEU A 388 0.07 -21.87 -11.37
N GLY A 389 -0.28 -21.33 -10.20
CA GLY A 389 -0.04 -19.93 -9.86
C GLY A 389 1.45 -19.57 -9.83
N TRP A 390 2.33 -20.51 -9.49
CA TRP A 390 3.77 -20.29 -9.43
C TRP A 390 4.38 -20.04 -10.82
N TRP A 391 4.01 -20.87 -11.80
CA TRP A 391 4.45 -20.71 -13.18
C TRP A 391 3.93 -19.41 -13.81
N LEU A 392 2.67 -19.07 -13.50
CA LEU A 392 2.05 -17.82 -13.95
C LEU A 392 2.71 -16.60 -13.30
N ALA A 393 3.09 -16.68 -12.03
CA ALA A 393 3.83 -15.62 -11.32
C ALA A 393 5.21 -15.40 -11.94
N LEU A 394 5.94 -16.46 -12.27
CA LEU A 394 7.22 -16.38 -12.98
C LEU A 394 7.07 -15.75 -14.37
N GLY A 395 6.07 -16.19 -15.13
CA GLY A 395 5.75 -15.60 -16.43
C GLY A 395 5.39 -14.12 -16.33
N CYS A 396 4.60 -13.75 -15.32
CA CYS A 396 4.23 -12.36 -15.04
C CYS A 396 5.46 -11.51 -14.69
N ALA A 397 6.34 -12.00 -13.80
CA ALA A 397 7.57 -11.31 -13.43
C ALA A 397 8.46 -11.10 -14.65
N LEU A 398 8.64 -12.12 -15.49
CA LEU A 398 9.42 -12.03 -16.72
C LEU A 398 8.82 -11.02 -17.71
N ALA A 399 7.51 -11.05 -17.93
CA ALA A 399 6.82 -10.10 -18.81
C ALA A 399 6.97 -8.65 -18.32
N LEU A 400 6.89 -8.41 -17.01
CA LEU A 400 7.08 -7.09 -16.41
C LEU A 400 8.54 -6.61 -16.52
N VAL A 401 9.52 -7.51 -16.37
CA VAL A 401 10.94 -7.19 -16.60
C VAL A 401 11.19 -6.80 -18.06
N ILE A 402 10.64 -7.57 -19.01
CA ILE A 402 10.73 -7.24 -20.44
C ILE A 402 10.09 -5.89 -20.72
N ALA A 403 8.90 -5.63 -20.19
CA ALA A 403 8.22 -4.35 -20.31
C ALA A 403 9.03 -3.20 -19.70
N ALA A 404 9.67 -3.42 -18.54
CA ALA A 404 10.53 -2.42 -17.91
C ALA A 404 11.77 -2.08 -18.75
N VAL A 405 12.41 -3.08 -19.35
CA VAL A 405 13.56 -2.89 -20.25
C VAL A 405 13.15 -2.15 -21.52
N LEU A 406 12.01 -2.52 -22.12
CA LEU A 406 11.49 -1.82 -23.29
C LEU A 406 11.09 -0.38 -22.98
N ALA A 407 10.46 -0.14 -21.82
CA ALA A 407 10.14 1.21 -21.36
C ALA A 407 11.39 2.07 -21.14
N ALA A 408 12.48 1.48 -20.63
CA ALA A 408 13.77 2.18 -20.48
C ALA A 408 14.44 2.47 -21.84
N ARG A 409 14.25 1.60 -22.83
CA ARG A 409 14.83 1.72 -24.18
C ARG A 409 14.03 2.58 -25.14
N GLY A 410 12.78 2.92 -24.81
CA GLY A 410 11.89 3.76 -25.60
C GLY A 410 12.43 5.19 -25.72
N SER A 411 13.45 5.37 -26.55
CA SER A 411 13.92 6.66 -27.01
C SER A 411 12.87 7.28 -27.94
N ILE A 412 12.59 8.54 -27.65
CA ILE A 412 11.83 9.54 -28.39
C ILE A 412 11.88 9.23 -29.90
N HIS A 413 10.78 8.75 -30.48
CA HIS A 413 10.55 8.95 -31.91
C HIS A 413 10.31 10.45 -32.09
N THR A 414 11.38 11.20 -32.31
CA THR A 414 11.26 12.59 -32.74
C THR A 414 10.45 12.57 -34.03
N PRO A 415 9.32 13.30 -34.11
CA PRO A 415 8.65 13.47 -35.38
C PRO A 415 9.68 14.04 -36.34
N LYS A 416 9.93 13.33 -37.44
CA LYS A 416 10.82 13.79 -38.51
C LYS A 416 10.39 15.22 -38.84
N PRO A 417 11.24 16.25 -38.67
CA PRO A 417 10.86 17.60 -39.03
C PRO A 417 10.40 17.56 -40.48
N ARG A 418 9.21 18.12 -40.76
CA ARG A 418 8.72 18.30 -42.12
C ARG A 418 9.78 19.12 -42.86
N SER A 419 10.66 18.41 -43.57
CA SER A 419 11.59 19.01 -44.51
C SER A 419 10.75 19.61 -45.63
N GLY A 420 10.80 20.94 -45.72
CA GLY A 420 10.64 21.66 -46.98
C GLY A 420 9.23 21.80 -47.52
N SER A 421 8.73 23.04 -47.49
CA SER A 421 8.23 23.69 -48.71
C SER A 421 8.25 25.20 -48.48
N ILE A 422 9.40 25.82 -48.74
CA ILE A 422 9.41 27.18 -49.26
C ILE A 422 8.89 27.07 -50.69
N ARG A 423 7.76 27.69 -50.97
CA ARG A 423 7.46 28.34 -52.25
C ARG A 423 6.35 29.36 -52.05
#